data_AF-A0A9E4Q9X2-F1
#
_entry.id   AF-A0A9E4Q9X2-F1
#
_cell.length_a   1.000
_cell.length_b   1.000
_cell.length_c   1.000
_cell.angle_alpha   90.00
_cell.angle_beta   90.00
_cell.angle_gamma   90.00
#
_symmetry.space_group_name_H-M   'P 1'
#
loop_
_entity.id
_entity.type
_entity.pdbx_description
1 polymer ?
#
loop_
_entity_poly.entity_id
_entity_poly.type
_entity_poly.pdbx_seq_one_letter_code
_entity_poly.pdbx_strand_id
1 'polypeptide(L)' 'MKRYTFNDFNREFPTDESCLEWLVGNRWPDGITCDKCDRVRKHH' A
#
# COMPACT_ATOMS: atom_id res chain seq x y z
N MET A 1 -23.73 -7.99 -5.98
CA MET A 1 -22.36 -7.85 -5.45
C MET A 1 -21.44 -8.69 -6.32
N LYS A 2 -20.46 -8.09 -7.02
CA LYS A 2 -19.48 -8.89 -7.79
C LYS A 2 -18.52 -9.53 -6.78
N ARG A 3 -18.26 -10.83 -6.92
CA ARG A 3 -17.29 -11.53 -6.10
C ARG A 3 -15.89 -11.11 -6.53
N TYR A 4 -15.08 -10.67 -5.58
CA TYR A 4 -13.67 -10.38 -5.82
C TYR A 4 -12.92 -11.68 -6.06
N THR A 5 -12.26 -11.80 -7.20
CA THR A 5 -11.51 -13.00 -7.59
C THR A 5 -10.01 -12.76 -7.50
N PHE A 6 -9.23 -13.84 -7.48
CA PHE A 6 -7.78 -13.76 -7.56
C PHE A 6 -7.32 -13.07 -8.87
N ASN A 7 -8.08 -13.21 -9.95
CA ASN A 7 -7.76 -12.55 -11.21
C ASN A 7 -8.04 -11.03 -11.16
N ASP A 8 -8.99 -10.59 -10.34
CA ASP A 8 -9.20 -9.17 -10.07
C ASP A 8 -8.04 -8.61 -9.24
N PHE A 9 -7.60 -9.36 -8.23
CA PHE A 9 -6.41 -9.01 -7.43
C PHE A 9 -5.15 -8.87 -8.29
N ASN A 10 -4.84 -9.84 -9.15
CA ASN A 10 -3.67 -9.77 -10.02
C ASN A 10 -3.76 -8.64 -11.06
N ARG A 11 -4.97 -8.23 -11.44
CA ARG A 11 -5.18 -7.09 -12.35
C ARG A 11 -4.95 -5.76 -11.64
N GLU A 12 -5.31 -5.67 -10.36
CA GLU A 12 -5.12 -4.47 -9.54
C GLU A 12 -3.67 -4.35 -9.04
N PHE A 13 -3.02 -5.47 -8.74
CA PHE A 13 -1.67 -5.54 -8.18
C PHE A 13 -0.76 -6.44 -9.03
N PRO A 14 -0.41 -6.02 -10.25
CA PRO A 14 0.42 -6.83 -11.16
C PRO A 14 1.87 -7.01 -10.67
N THR A 15 2.35 -6.14 -9.80
CA THR A 15 3.70 -6.20 -9.21
C THR A 15 3.66 -5.99 -7.70
N ASP A 16 4.66 -6.52 -7.00
CA ASP A 16 4.83 -6.30 -5.57
C ASP A 16 4.95 -4.80 -5.23
N GLU A 17 5.57 -4.02 -6.11
CA GLU A 17 5.69 -2.56 -5.99
C GLU A 17 4.30 -1.89 -6.03
N SER A 18 3.44 -2.27 -6.98
CA SER A 18 2.07 -1.72 -7.07
C SER A 18 1.22 -2.08 -5.85
N CYS A 19 1.40 -3.30 -5.32
CA CYS A 19 0.77 -3.74 -4.08
C CYS A 19 1.26 -2.91 -2.88
N LEU A 20 2.58 -2.70 -2.79
CA LEU A 20 3.20 -1.95 -1.72
C LEU A 20 2.77 -0.48 -1.73
N GLU A 21 2.77 0.20 -2.88
CA GLU A 21 2.33 1.59 -3.00
C GLU A 21 0.87 1.76 -2.57
N TRP A 22 -0.02 0.84 -2.98
CA TRP A 22 -1.42 0.86 -2.53
C TRP A 22 -1.55 0.63 -1.02
N LEU A 23 -0.82 -0.34 -0.47
CA LEU A 23 -0.80 -0.60 0.97
C LEU A 23 -0.32 0.61 1.76
N VAL A 24 0.70 1.30 1.25
CA VAL A 24 1.25 2.49 1.90
C VAL A 24 0.25 3.63 1.89
N GLY A 25 -0.33 3.96 0.73
CA GLY A 25 -1.34 5.00 0.63
C GLY A 25 -2.61 4.71 1.44
N ASN A 26 -3.02 3.43 1.54
CA ASN A 26 -4.21 3.04 2.28
C ASN A 26 -3.99 2.99 3.81
N ARG A 27 -2.78 2.62 4.27
CA ARG A 27 -2.48 2.51 5.72
C ARG A 27 -1.90 3.77 6.31
N TRP A 28 -1.12 4.52 5.54
CA TRP A 28 -0.39 5.72 5.96
C TRP A 28 -0.63 6.87 4.97
N PRO A 29 -1.88 7.34 4.83
CA PRO A 29 -2.21 8.43 3.91
C PRO A 29 -1.46 9.74 4.24
N ASP A 30 -1.15 9.96 5.52
CA ASP A 30 -0.43 11.14 6.00
C ASP A 30 1.09 10.90 6.12
N GLY A 31 1.58 9.77 5.60
CA GLY A 31 2.98 9.36 5.67
C GLY A 31 3.29 8.40 6.82
N ILE A 32 4.42 7.72 6.69
CA ILE A 32 4.85 6.69 7.65
C ILE A 32 5.60 7.36 8.80
N THR A 33 4.99 7.38 9.98
CA THR A 33 5.63 7.86 11.21
C THR A 33 6.36 6.70 11.89
N CYS A 34 7.68 6.83 12.04
CA CYS A 34 8.44 5.89 12.86
C CYS A 34 8.32 6.29 14.34
N ASP A 35 7.73 5.41 15.16
CA ASP A 35 7.59 5.54 16.61
C ASP A 35 8.92 5.73 17.36
N LYS A 36 10.03 5.19 16.83
CA LYS A 36 11.36 5.32 17.43
C LYS A 36 12.07 6.63 17.08
N CYS A 37 11.83 7.16 15.88
CA CYS A 37 12.51 8.35 15.39
C CYS A 37 11.68 9.62 15.52
N ASP A 38 10.37 9.47 15.74
CA ASP A 38 9.32 10.50 15.72
C ASP A 38 9.42 11.43 14.49
N ARG A 39 9.70 10.82 13.33
CA ARG A 39 9.87 11.52 12.05
C ARG A 39 9.12 10.79 10.96
N VAL A 40 8.46 11.57 10.10
CA VAL A 40 7.88 11.07 8.86
C VAL A 40 9.02 10.68 7.91
N ARG A 41 9.02 9.43 7.47
CA ARG A 41 9.96 8.94 6.44
C ARG A 41 9.25 8.91 5.10
N LYS A 42 9.98 9.28 4.04
CA LYS A 42 9.52 9.10 2.66
C LYS A 42 9.66 7.61 2.30
N HIS A 43 8.70 7.09 1.54
CA HIS A 43 8.68 5.71 1.05
C HIS A 43 9.54 5.51 -0.22
N HIS A 44 10.51 6.39 -0.49
CA HIS A 44 11.52 6.28 -1.57
C HIS A 44 12.81 6.99 -1.14
#